data_AF-A0A1X4HTS7-F1
#
_entry.id   AF-A0A1X4HTS7-F1
#
_cell.length_a   1.000
_cell.length_b   1.000
_cell.length_c   1.000
_cell.angle_alpha   90.00
_cell.angle_beta   90.00
_cell.angle_gamma   90.00
#
_symmetry.space_group_name_H-M   'P 1'
#
loop_
_entity.id
_entity.type
_entity.pdbx_description
1 polymer ?
#
loop_
_entity_poly.entity_id
_entity_poly.type
_entity_poly.pdbx_seq_one_letter_code
_entity_poly.pdbx_strand_id
1 'polypeptide(L)'
;MGTVFSLDVRGGEPAVVRAALQEAVAGLHRVDEVFSTYRDDSQISRLARGELSVGECDAEVAEVLELAAEAERVSEGWFSPRYRGRLDPTGVVKGWATER
;
A
#
# COMPACT_ATOMS: atom_id res chain seq x y z
N MET A 1 1.87 -8.07 -2.44
CA MET A 1 3.11 -7.31 -2.29
C MET A 1 4.21 -8.29 -2.64
N GLY A 2 4.42 -8.52 -3.95
CA GLY A 2 5.33 -9.55 -4.47
C GLY A 2 6.80 -9.18 -4.35
N THR A 3 7.26 -8.88 -3.13
CA THR A 3 8.62 -8.45 -2.82
C THR A 3 9.04 -8.91 -1.42
N VAL A 4 10.28 -8.63 -1.03
CA VAL A 4 10.84 -8.99 0.28
C VAL A 4 10.94 -7.74 1.15
N PHE A 5 10.50 -7.84 2.40
CA PHE A 5 10.72 -6.84 3.44
C PHE A 5 11.75 -7.37 4.43
N SER A 6 12.70 -6.52 4.81
CA SER A 6 13.72 -6.83 5.82
C SER A 6 13.56 -5.87 6.98
N LEU A 7 13.49 -6.41 8.20
CA LEU A 7 13.38 -5.64 9.44
C LEU A 7 14.71 -5.77 10.20
N ASP A 8 15.43 -4.66 10.35
CA ASP A 8 16.65 -4.58 11.17
C ASP A 8 16.33 -3.90 12.49
N VAL A 9 16.46 -4.61 13.61
CA VAL A 9 16.12 -4.11 14.94
C VAL A 9 17.37 -4.07 15.81
N ARG A 10 17.63 -2.94 16.46
CA ARG A 10 18.79 -2.73 17.34
C ARG A 10 18.34 -2.60 18.79
N GLY A 11 18.65 -3.62 19.59
CA GLY A 11 18.28 -3.66 21.01
C GLY A 11 16.81 -3.97 21.26
N GLY A 12 16.38 -3.83 22.53
CA GLY A 12 15.02 -4.12 22.98
C GLY A 12 14.88 -5.45 23.74
N GLU A 13 13.84 -5.52 24.57
CA GLU A 13 13.50 -6.76 25.28
C GLU A 13 12.96 -7.80 24.26
N PRO A 14 13.46 -9.06 24.25
CA PRO A 14 13.13 -10.02 23.20
C PRO A 14 11.64 -10.30 22.97
N ALA A 15 10.83 -10.35 24.02
CA ALA A 15 9.39 -10.56 23.88
C ALA A 15 8.70 -9.34 23.28
N VAL A 16 9.08 -8.13 23.70
CA VAL A 16 8.58 -6.87 23.12
C VAL A 16 8.94 -6.76 21.63
N VAL A 17 10.20 -7.03 21.27
CA VAL A 17 10.65 -7.01 19.87
C VAL A 17 9.87 -8.01 19.03
N ARG A 18 9.64 -9.23 19.54
CA ARG A 18 8.86 -10.24 18.82
C ARG A 18 7.42 -9.80 18.58
N ALA A 19 6.76 -9.21 19.57
CA ALA A 19 5.40 -8.72 19.42
C ALA A 19 5.31 -7.60 18.38
N ALA A 20 6.25 -6.63 18.43
CA ALA A 20 6.31 -5.53 17.45
C ALA A 20 6.57 -6.05 16.02
N LEU A 21 7.46 -7.03 15.85
CA LEU A 21 7.70 -7.65 14.54
C LEU A 21 6.46 -8.37 14.00
N GLN A 22 5.71 -9.06 14.85
CA GLN A 22 4.46 -9.71 14.45
C GLN A 22 3.41 -8.69 14.01
N GLU A 23 3.30 -7.57 14.73
CA GLU A 23 2.40 -6.48 14.37
C GLU A 23 2.79 -5.84 13.03
N ALA A 24 4.07 -5.53 12.82
CA ALA A 24 4.58 -4.97 11.57
C ALA A 24 4.31 -5.91 10.38
N VAL A 25 4.57 -7.21 10.53
CA VAL A 25 4.29 -8.21 9.49
C VAL A 25 2.79 -8.31 9.22
N ALA A 26 1.95 -8.31 10.26
CA ALA A 26 0.50 -8.29 10.08
C ALA A 26 0.03 -7.02 9.35
N GLY A 27 0.62 -5.87 9.64
CA GLY A 27 0.39 -4.62 8.91
C GLY A 27 0.73 -4.75 7.42
N LEU A 28 1.90 -5.27 7.09
CA LEU A 28 2.33 -5.49 5.70
C LEU A 28 1.39 -6.45 4.95
N HIS A 29 0.87 -7.48 5.60
CA HIS A 29 -0.14 -8.36 5.01
C HIS A 29 -1.47 -7.64 4.78
N ARG A 30 -1.94 -6.81 5.72
CA ARG A 30 -3.15 -6.00 5.51
C ARG A 30 -3.00 -5.03 4.33
N VAL A 31 -1.84 -4.38 4.21
CA VAL A 31 -1.53 -3.54 3.05
C VAL A 31 -1.63 -4.35 1.76
N ASP A 32 -1.14 -5.59 1.74
CA ASP A 32 -1.29 -6.44 0.56
C ASP A 32 -2.76 -6.79 0.25
N GLU A 33 -3.54 -7.15 1.27
CA GLU A 33 -4.96 -7.45 1.13
C GLU A 33 -5.75 -6.29 0.52
N VAL A 34 -5.45 -5.05 0.92
CA VAL A 34 -6.13 -3.84 0.43
C VAL A 34 -5.60 -3.40 -0.95
N PHE A 35 -4.28 -3.37 -1.14
CA PHE A 35 -3.64 -2.67 -2.26
C PHE A 35 -3.15 -3.58 -3.39
N SER A 36 -3.22 -4.91 -3.27
CA SER A 36 -2.77 -5.80 -4.33
C SER A 36 -3.54 -5.62 -5.63
N THR A 37 -2.85 -5.30 -6.72
CA THR A 37 -3.42 -5.28 -8.08
C THR A 37 -3.54 -6.68 -8.71
N TYR A 38 -3.14 -7.73 -7.98
CA TYR A 38 -3.16 -9.13 -8.43
C TYR A 38 -4.24 -9.98 -7.74
N ARG A 39 -4.77 -9.50 -6.63
CA ARG A 39 -5.86 -10.15 -5.91
C ARG A 39 -7.18 -9.58 -6.38
N ASP A 40 -8.11 -10.41 -6.82
CA ASP A 40 -9.40 -9.95 -7.34
C ASP A 40 -10.29 -9.33 -6.25
N ASP A 41 -10.10 -9.75 -5.00
CA ASP A 41 -10.86 -9.31 -3.82
C ASP A 41 -10.30 -8.05 -3.14
N SER A 42 -9.14 -7.55 -3.56
CA SER A 42 -8.55 -6.34 -2.98
C SER A 42 -9.39 -5.10 -3.30
N GLN A 43 -9.35 -4.11 -2.42
CA GLN A 43 -10.08 -2.86 -2.63
C GLN A 43 -9.57 -2.11 -3.87
N ILE A 44 -8.25 -2.11 -4.13
CA ILE A 44 -7.70 -1.48 -5.34
C ILE A 44 -8.16 -2.18 -6.62
N SER A 45 -8.19 -3.51 -6.66
CA SER A 45 -8.68 -4.24 -7.84
C SER A 45 -10.17 -3.99 -8.08
N ARG A 46 -10.98 -3.98 -7.02
CA ARG A 46 -12.42 -3.67 -7.10
C ARG A 46 -12.68 -2.22 -7.52
N LEU A 47 -11.92 -1.27 -6.98
CA LEU A 47 -11.97 0.15 -7.35
C LEU A 47 -11.56 0.34 -8.83
N ALA A 48 -10.52 -0.35 -9.29
CA ALA A 48 -10.08 -0.31 -10.70
C ALA A 48 -11.14 -0.86 -11.67
N ARG A 49 -12.04 -1.74 -11.20
CA ARG A 49 -13.19 -2.28 -11.96
C ARG A 49 -14.48 -1.46 -11.76
N GLY A 50 -14.48 -0.45 -10.88
CA GLY A 50 -15.65 0.36 -10.56
C GLY A 50 -16.68 -0.35 -9.68
N GLU A 51 -16.28 -1.40 -8.96
CA GLU A 51 -17.15 -2.15 -8.03
C GLU A 51 -17.23 -1.54 -6.63
N LEU A 52 -16.32 -0.61 -6.34
CA LEU A 52 -16.27 0.20 -5.13
C LEU A 52 -16.05 1.66 -5.52
N SER A 53 -16.57 2.55 -4.69
CA SER A 53 -16.13 3.95 -4.62
C SER A 53 -15.05 4.10 -3.54
N VAL A 54 -14.27 5.18 -3.61
CA VAL A 54 -13.22 5.47 -2.61
C VAL A 54 -13.80 5.58 -1.20
N GLY A 55 -15.03 6.09 -1.05
CA GLY A 55 -15.70 6.20 0.25
C GLY A 55 -16.18 4.87 0.86
N GLU A 56 -16.18 3.78 0.08
CA GLU A 56 -16.47 2.43 0.55
C GLU A 56 -15.20 1.62 0.85
N CYS A 57 -14.02 2.18 0.53
CA CYS A 57 -12.73 1.61 0.84
C CYS A 57 -12.26 2.03 2.24
N ASP A 58 -11.20 1.38 2.71
CA ASP A 58 -10.49 1.78 3.91
C ASP A 58 -9.89 3.18 3.71
N ALA A 59 -9.80 3.97 4.80
CA ALA A 59 -9.31 5.35 4.74
C ALA A 59 -7.90 5.48 4.12
N GLU A 60 -7.07 4.45 4.31
CA GLU A 60 -5.73 4.36 3.72
C GLU A 60 -5.76 4.41 2.18
N VAL A 61 -6.84 3.94 1.53
CA VAL A 61 -6.99 4.02 0.07
C VAL A 61 -7.07 5.48 -0.39
N ALA A 62 -7.85 6.31 0.30
CA ALA A 62 -7.93 7.73 -0.03
C ALA A 62 -6.56 8.41 0.15
N GLU A 63 -5.88 8.14 1.27
CA GLU A 63 -4.54 8.66 1.56
C GLU A 63 -3.52 8.30 0.47
N VAL A 64 -3.45 7.03 0.07
CA VAL A 64 -2.53 6.58 -0.98
C VAL A 64 -2.86 7.19 -2.34
N LEU A 65 -4.15 7.35 -2.68
CA LEU A 65 -4.55 7.98 -3.94
C LEU A 65 -4.20 9.47 -3.97
N GLU A 66 -4.31 10.17 -2.84
CA GLU A 66 -3.88 11.56 -2.70
C GLU A 66 -2.36 11.68 -2.87
N LEU A 67 -1.58 10.81 -2.20
CA LEU A 67 -0.13 10.77 -2.36
C LEU A 67 0.29 10.48 -3.80
N ALA A 68 -0.42 9.57 -4.48
CA ALA A 68 -0.12 9.21 -5.85
C ALA A 68 -0.49 10.33 -6.85
N ALA A 69 -1.58 11.07 -6.59
CA ALA A 69 -1.95 12.25 -7.36
C ALA A 69 -0.92 13.38 -7.19
N GLU A 70 -0.43 13.58 -5.96
CA GLU A 70 0.65 14.54 -5.69
C GLU A 70 1.95 14.14 -6.38
N ALA A 71 2.32 12.86 -6.34
CA ALA A 71 3.50 12.36 -7.04
C ALA A 71 3.39 12.55 -8.56
N GLU A 72 2.22 12.29 -9.16
CA GLU A 72 1.98 12.54 -10.60
C GLU A 72 2.11 14.03 -10.93
N ARG A 73 1.56 14.91 -10.08
CA ARG A 73 1.63 16.37 -10.26
C ARG A 73 3.06 16.90 -10.18
N VAL A 74 3.79 16.58 -9.12
CA VAL A 74 5.16 17.07 -8.88
C VAL A 74 6.14 16.52 -9.91
N SER A 75 5.89 15.30 -10.38
CA SER A 75 6.70 14.67 -11.42
C SER A 75 6.27 15.04 -12.82
N GLU A 76 5.31 15.95 -13.03
CA GLU A 76 4.83 16.34 -14.37
C GLU A 76 4.44 15.13 -15.26
N GLY A 77 3.88 14.09 -14.64
CA GLY A 77 3.48 12.84 -15.32
C GLY A 77 4.60 11.81 -15.53
N TRP A 78 5.82 12.05 -15.04
CA TRP A 78 6.87 11.02 -15.03
C TRP A 78 6.53 9.84 -14.11
N PHE A 79 5.80 10.11 -13.03
CA PHE A 79 5.06 9.12 -12.26
C PHE A 79 3.59 9.14 -12.68
N SER A 80 2.94 7.98 -12.72
CA SER A 80 1.49 7.89 -12.85
C SER A 80 0.93 6.76 -11.97
N PRO A 81 -0.21 6.97 -11.28
CA PRO A 81 -0.92 5.92 -10.55
C PRO A 81 -1.68 4.98 -11.48
N ARG A 82 -1.36 4.96 -12.78
CA ARG A 82 -2.04 4.11 -13.77
C ARG A 82 -1.04 3.33 -14.59
N TYR A 83 -1.35 2.04 -14.77
CA TYR A 83 -0.63 1.16 -15.68
C TYR A 83 -1.61 0.58 -16.70
N ARG A 84 -1.31 0.77 -18.00
CA ARG A 84 -2.17 0.33 -19.12
C ARG A 84 -3.64 0.77 -18.97
N GLY A 85 -3.86 2.00 -18.51
CA GLY A 85 -5.19 2.60 -18.33
C GLY A 85 -5.92 2.17 -17.05
N ARG A 86 -5.38 1.24 -16.27
CA ARG A 86 -5.97 0.78 -14.99
C ARG A 86 -5.29 1.48 -13.82
N LEU A 87 -6.04 1.67 -12.74
CA LEU A 87 -5.50 2.15 -11.47
C LEU A 87 -4.45 1.14 -10.96
N ASP A 88 -3.26 1.65 -10.68
CA ASP A 88 -2.11 0.89 -10.17
C ASP A 88 -1.23 1.82 -9.30
N PRO A 89 -1.55 1.97 -8.00
CA PRO A 89 -0.79 2.84 -7.09
C PRO A 89 0.46 2.14 -6.52
N THR A 90 0.87 0.98 -7.06
CA THR A 90 1.94 0.16 -6.46
C THR A 90 3.29 0.87 -6.37
N GLY A 91 3.51 1.90 -7.19
CA GLY A 91 4.71 2.74 -7.14
C GLY A 91 4.83 3.59 -5.87
N VAL A 92 3.72 3.94 -5.21
CA VAL A 92 3.70 4.73 -3.95
C VAL A 92 3.48 3.83 -2.74
N VAL A 93 2.61 2.81 -2.87
CA VAL A 93 2.19 1.93 -1.75
C VAL A 93 3.37 1.35 -0.97
N LYS A 94 4.46 0.96 -1.66
CA LYS A 94 5.62 0.34 -0.99
C LYS A 94 6.33 1.31 -0.05
N GLY A 95 6.59 2.54 -0.48
CA GLY A 95 7.24 3.55 0.34
C GLY A 95 6.34 3.97 1.50
N TRP A 96 5.08 4.27 1.18
CA TRP A 96 4.06 4.61 2.17
C TRP A 96 3.90 3.54 3.26
N ALA A 97 3.85 2.26 2.88
CA ALA A 97 3.69 1.16 3.83
C ALA A 97 4.90 0.98 4.76
N THR A 98 6.10 1.38 4.34
CA THR A 98 7.31 1.31 5.17
C THR A 98 7.52 2.52 6.07
N GLU A 99 6.84 3.63 5.82
CA GLU A 99 6.91 4.85 6.63
C GLU A 99 5.92 4.85 7.82
N ARG A 100 5.03 3.86 7.88
CA ARG A 100 3.99 3.70 8.92
C ARG A 100 4.43 2.82 10.08
#